data_AF-A0A8H6VF79-F1
#
_entry.id   AF-A0A8H6VF79-F1
#
_cell.length_a   1.000
_cell.length_b   1.000
_cell.length_c   1.000
_cell.angle_alpha   90.00
_cell.angle_beta   90.00
_cell.angle_gamma   90.00
#
_symmetry.space_group_name_H-M   'P 1'
#
loop_
_entity.id
_entity.type
_entity.pdbx_description
1 polymer ?
#
loop_
_entity_poly.entity_id
_entity_poly.type
_entity_poly.pdbx_seq_one_letter_code
_entity_poly.pdbx_strand_id
1 'polypeptide(L)'
;MPTVPNFDIPDSPPPPARNSEEAVTLAATTKKFEEFLELKKKGVHFNERLQNSSSLRNPSLLPKLMEFAGISQEDSYRSSLPEGLGVTVRWPEECYIENLLKQNERREKKQARAPGDKLDFVPAKSAASTPGDHPRKSKFDKR
;
A
#
# COMPACT_ATOMS: atom_id res chain seq x y z
N MET A 1 39.33 10.24 -6.18
CA MET A 1 38.99 9.22 -5.15
C MET A 1 40.29 8.75 -4.52
N PRO A 2 40.40 8.67 -3.18
CA PRO A 2 41.57 8.06 -2.55
C PRO A 2 41.74 6.62 -3.05
N THR A 3 42.98 6.21 -3.30
CA THR A 3 43.34 4.89 -3.86
C THR A 3 43.21 3.74 -2.86
N VAL A 4 43.09 4.04 -1.57
CA VAL A 4 42.80 3.07 -0.51
C VAL A 4 41.51 3.54 0.20
N PRO A 5 40.45 2.72 0.25
CA PRO A 5 39.26 3.05 1.01
C PRO A 5 39.58 3.11 2.51
N ASN A 6 39.08 4.15 3.18
CA ASN A 6 39.18 4.26 4.63
C ASN A 6 38.11 3.36 5.28
N PHE A 7 38.55 2.43 6.13
CA PHE A 7 37.70 1.53 6.91
C PHE A 7 37.66 1.89 8.40
N ASP A 8 38.29 2.99 8.80
CA ASP A 8 38.23 3.47 10.17
C ASP A 8 36.79 3.86 10.52
N ILE A 9 36.27 3.26 11.59
CA ILE A 9 34.98 3.63 12.14
C ILE A 9 35.20 4.90 12.97
N PRO A 10 34.54 6.02 12.65
CA PRO A 10 34.65 7.21 13.47
C PRO A 10 34.11 6.95 14.88
N ASP A 11 34.67 7.64 15.86
CA ASP A 11 34.14 7.62 17.22
C ASP A 11 32.67 8.02 17.22
N SER A 12 31.89 7.42 18.13
CA SER A 12 30.49 7.77 18.28
C SER A 12 30.35 9.26 18.64
N PRO A 13 29.31 9.95 18.14
CA PRO A 13 29.09 11.35 18.48
C PRO A 13 28.99 11.55 20.00
N PRO A 14 29.47 12.69 20.53
CA PRO A 14 29.38 12.97 21.96
C PRO A 14 27.91 13.01 22.41
N PRO A 15 27.61 12.60 23.65
CA PRO A 15 26.26 12.66 24.16
C PRO A 15 25.78 14.12 24.25
N PRO A 16 24.47 14.36 24.07
CA PRO A 16 23.89 15.70 24.19
C PRO A 16 24.16 16.29 25.57
N ALA A 17 24.30 17.62 25.63
CA ALA A 17 24.57 18.32 26.88
C ALA A 17 23.44 18.07 27.90
N ARG A 18 23.80 17.83 29.17
CA ARG A 18 22.87 17.37 30.23
C ARG A 18 21.59 18.20 30.42
N ASN A 19 21.61 19.48 30.04
CA ASN A 19 20.47 20.40 30.22
C ASN A 19 19.73 20.71 28.90
N SER A 20 20.06 20.02 27.82
CA SER A 20 19.39 20.19 26.52
C SER A 20 18.11 19.35 26.43
N GLU A 21 17.16 19.79 25.60
CA GLU A 21 15.95 19.01 25.28
C GLU A 21 16.31 17.65 24.65
N GLU A 22 17.40 17.59 23.90
CA GLU A 22 17.95 16.36 23.31
C GLU A 22 18.39 15.35 24.38
N ALA A 23 19.01 15.80 25.48
CA ALA A 23 19.37 14.90 26.58
C ALA A 23 18.14 14.37 27.32
N VAL A 24 17.09 15.18 27.46
CA VAL A 24 15.82 14.75 28.08
C VAL A 24 15.14 13.69 27.21
N THR A 25 15.07 13.90 25.90
CA THR A 25 14.49 12.91 24.95
C THR A 25 15.33 11.63 24.88
N LEU A 26 16.67 11.73 24.89
CA LEU A 26 17.56 10.58 24.94
C LEU A 26 17.36 9.77 26.24
N ALA A 27 17.26 10.42 27.40
CA ALA A 27 17.01 9.73 28.66
C ALA A 27 15.65 9.01 28.65
N ALA A 28 14.61 9.68 28.14
CA ALA A 28 13.27 9.09 28.03
C ALA A 28 13.22 7.88 27.07
N THR A 29 13.97 7.92 25.96
CA THR A 29 14.07 6.78 25.04
C THR A 29 14.90 5.65 25.62
N THR A 30 16.03 5.95 26.25
CA THR A 30 16.90 4.97 26.91
C THR A 30 16.14 4.18 27.99
N LYS A 31 15.34 4.87 28.80
CA LYS A 31 14.48 4.21 29.81
C LYS A 31 13.52 3.19 29.20
N LYS A 32 12.90 3.49 28.04
CA LYS A 32 12.03 2.53 27.34
C LYS A 32 12.80 1.29 26.88
N PHE A 33 14.05 1.47 26.44
CA PHE A 33 14.91 0.35 26.07
C PHE A 33 15.31 -0.51 27.28
N GLU A 34 15.62 0.11 28.42
CA GLU A 34 15.90 -0.61 29.67
C GLU A 34 14.71 -1.48 30.08
N GLU A 35 13.50 -0.92 30.07
CA GLU A 35 12.26 -1.67 30.35
C GLU A 35 12.06 -2.84 29.37
N PHE A 36 12.30 -2.62 28.08
CA PHE A 36 12.23 -3.69 27.07
C PHE A 36 13.25 -4.79 27.32
N LEU A 37 14.49 -4.44 27.70
CA LEU A 37 15.53 -5.41 28.01
C LEU A 37 15.21 -6.20 29.28
N GLU A 38 14.63 -5.57 30.30
CA GLU A 38 14.13 -6.26 31.48
C GLU A 38 13.02 -7.25 31.15
N LEU A 39 12.06 -6.86 30.30
CA LEU A 39 10.99 -7.75 29.84
C LEU A 39 11.57 -8.97 29.11
N LYS A 40 12.57 -8.75 28.25
CA LYS A 40 13.28 -9.85 27.57
C LYS A 40 13.99 -10.78 28.55
N LYS A 41 14.67 -10.25 29.57
CA LYS A 41 15.31 -11.08 30.63
C LYS A 41 14.29 -11.92 31.39
N LYS A 42 13.05 -11.42 31.55
CA LYS A 42 11.92 -12.15 32.17
C LYS A 42 11.23 -13.13 31.21
N GLY A 43 11.75 -13.31 29.99
CA GLY A 43 11.16 -14.19 28.97
C GLY A 43 9.93 -13.62 28.26
N VAL A 44 9.58 -12.35 28.49
CA VAL A 44 8.44 -11.70 27.84
C VAL A 44 8.89 -11.09 26.52
N HIS A 45 8.52 -11.71 25.40
CA HIS A 45 8.69 -11.11 24.08
C HIS A 45 7.59 -10.08 23.82
N PHE A 46 7.92 -8.80 24.02
CA PHE A 46 6.96 -7.70 23.87
C PHE A 46 6.29 -7.67 22.47
N ASN A 47 7.05 -7.82 21.38
CA ASN A 47 6.49 -7.81 20.02
C ASN A 47 5.55 -9.00 19.75
N GLU A 48 5.86 -10.18 20.28
CA GLU A 48 5.00 -11.36 20.17
C GLU A 48 3.69 -11.13 20.94
N ARG A 49 3.78 -10.61 22.16
CA ARG A 49 2.62 -10.25 22.97
C ARG A 49 1.77 -9.16 22.29
N LEU A 50 2.42 -8.20 21.64
CA LEU A 50 1.77 -7.11 20.91
C LEU A 50 1.01 -7.66 19.69
N GLN A 51 1.64 -8.54 18.90
CA GLN A 51 1.04 -9.19 17.74
C GLN A 51 -0.14 -10.10 18.12
N ASN A 52 -0.03 -10.81 19.25
CA ASN A 52 -1.08 -11.70 19.74
C ASN A 52 -2.19 -10.95 20.49
N SER A 53 -2.04 -9.66 20.78
CA SER A 53 -3.05 -8.85 21.46
C SER A 53 -4.31 -8.71 20.59
N SER A 54 -5.48 -9.05 21.16
CA SER A 54 -6.76 -8.91 20.47
C SER A 54 -7.13 -7.46 20.17
N SER A 55 -6.68 -6.51 21.01
CA SER A 55 -6.92 -5.08 20.81
C SER A 55 -6.28 -4.55 19.52
N LEU A 56 -5.12 -5.08 19.13
CA LEU A 56 -4.39 -4.65 17.93
C LEU A 56 -4.75 -5.44 16.67
N ARG A 57 -5.51 -6.53 16.80
CA ARG A 57 -6.04 -7.29 15.65
C ARG A 57 -7.31 -6.69 15.05
N ASN A 58 -7.81 -5.59 15.60
CA ASN A 58 -8.99 -4.90 15.10
C ASN A 58 -8.62 -3.87 14.01
N PRO A 59 -8.96 -4.08 12.72
CA PRO A 59 -8.61 -3.15 11.65
C PRO A 59 -9.27 -1.77 11.82
N SER A 60 -10.38 -1.67 12.55
CA SER A 60 -11.03 -0.37 12.85
C SER A 60 -10.26 0.50 13.84
N LEU A 61 -9.21 -0.03 14.48
CA LEU A 61 -8.35 0.73 15.39
C LEU A 61 -7.30 1.57 14.64
N LEU A 62 -6.92 1.17 13.43
CA LEU A 62 -5.86 1.81 12.65
C LEU A 62 -6.07 3.33 12.48
N PRO A 63 -7.26 3.85 12.12
CA PRO A 63 -7.47 5.29 11.94
C PRO A 63 -7.19 6.10 13.22
N LYS A 64 -7.55 5.56 14.40
CA LYS A 64 -7.30 6.22 15.69
C LYS A 64 -5.82 6.23 16.05
N LEU A 65 -5.10 5.17 15.72
CA LEU A 65 -3.65 5.10 15.92
C LEU A 65 -2.91 6.07 15.01
N MET A 66 -3.35 6.22 13.76
CA MET A 66 -2.82 7.20 12.82
C MET A 66 -3.08 8.63 13.31
N GLU A 67 -4.30 8.93 13.78
CA GLU A 67 -4.64 10.22 14.39
C GLU A 67 -3.78 10.52 15.62
N PHE A 68 -3.61 9.56 16.53
CA PHE A 68 -2.74 9.70 17.71
C PHE A 68 -1.28 9.97 17.34
N ALA A 69 -0.79 9.34 16.27
CA ALA A 69 0.56 9.55 15.77
C ALA A 69 0.72 10.82 14.92
N GLY A 70 -0.37 11.56 14.66
CA GLY A 70 -0.37 12.72 13.78
C GLY A 70 -0.07 12.38 12.32
N ILE A 71 -0.30 11.14 11.90
CA ILE A 71 -0.05 10.65 10.54
C ILE A 71 -1.34 10.75 9.74
N SER A 72 -1.36 11.54 8.68
CA SER A 72 -2.50 11.59 7.77
C SER A 72 -2.56 10.35 6.88
N GLN A 73 -3.73 10.07 6.29
CA GLN A 73 -3.87 9.00 5.32
C GLN A 73 -2.93 9.21 4.11
N GLU A 74 -2.69 10.47 3.72
CA GLU A 74 -1.81 10.83 2.60
C GLU A 74 -0.33 10.57 2.94
N ASP A 75 0.07 10.84 4.18
CA ASP A 75 1.43 10.56 4.66
C ASP A 75 1.77 9.06 4.61
N SER A 76 0.77 8.19 4.78
CA SER A 76 0.97 6.74 4.69
C SER A 76 1.41 6.25 3.30
N TYR A 77 1.14 7.05 2.26
CA TYR A 77 1.51 6.77 0.88
C TYR A 77 2.69 7.64 0.40
N ARG A 78 3.32 8.39 1.31
CA ARG A 78 4.41 9.31 0.96
C ARG A 78 5.65 8.55 0.51
N SER A 79 6.21 8.97 -0.61
CA SER A 79 7.47 8.47 -1.14
C SER A 79 8.65 9.01 -0.33
N SER A 80 9.71 8.20 -0.16
CA SER A 80 11.00 8.66 0.38
C SER A 80 11.83 9.43 -0.66
N LEU A 81 11.39 9.47 -1.92
CA LEU A 81 12.06 10.21 -2.99
C LEU A 81 11.72 11.71 -2.93
N PRO A 82 12.65 12.60 -3.30
CA PRO A 82 12.37 14.03 -3.42
C PRO A 82 11.30 14.33 -4.47
N GLU A 83 10.61 15.46 -4.30
CA GLU A 83 9.64 15.94 -5.28
C GLU A 83 10.29 16.12 -6.66
N GLY A 84 9.61 15.66 -7.72
CA GLY A 84 10.09 15.76 -9.10
C GLY A 84 10.99 14.61 -9.59
N LEU A 85 11.39 13.66 -8.74
CA LEU A 85 12.25 12.52 -9.10
C LEU A 85 11.55 11.14 -9.07
N GLY A 86 10.25 11.08 -8.78
CA GLY A 86 9.52 9.81 -8.69
C GLY A 86 8.02 9.93 -8.36
N VAL A 87 7.42 8.76 -8.04
CA VAL A 87 5.97 8.52 -7.84
C VAL A 87 5.28 9.63 -7.05
N THR A 88 4.22 10.20 -7.63
CA THR A 88 3.39 11.22 -6.98
C THR A 88 2.72 10.66 -5.74
N VAL A 89 2.90 11.34 -4.60
CA VAL A 89 2.29 10.97 -3.31
C VAL A 89 0.77 11.11 -3.35
N ARG A 90 0.29 12.16 -4.03
CA ARG A 90 -1.13 12.42 -4.23
C ARG A 90 -1.51 12.01 -5.64
N TRP A 91 -2.34 11.00 -5.74
CA TRP A 91 -2.93 10.61 -7.02
C TRP A 91 -4.04 11.60 -7.39
N PRO A 92 -4.34 11.77 -8.69
CA PRO A 92 -5.56 12.45 -9.11
C PRO A 92 -6.78 11.77 -8.47
N GLU A 93 -7.81 12.54 -8.13
CA GLU A 93 -9.02 12.03 -7.46
C GLU A 93 -9.65 10.84 -8.21
N GLU A 94 -9.61 10.86 -9.54
CA GLU A 94 -10.15 9.80 -10.40
C GLU A 94 -9.47 8.44 -10.22
N CYS A 95 -8.24 8.41 -9.69
CA CYS A 95 -7.48 7.18 -9.47
C CYS A 95 -7.80 6.51 -8.13
N TYR A 96 -8.53 7.17 -7.22
CA TYR A 96 -8.93 6.56 -5.96
C TYR A 96 -10.09 5.58 -6.15
N ILE A 97 -10.07 4.48 -5.39
CA ILE A 97 -11.05 3.38 -5.47
C ILE A 97 -12.49 3.90 -5.36
N GLU A 98 -12.75 4.85 -4.47
CA GLU A 98 -14.09 5.42 -4.27
C GLU A 98 -14.63 6.09 -5.53
N ASN A 99 -13.77 6.81 -6.26
CA ASN A 99 -14.15 7.53 -7.47
C ASN A 99 -14.25 6.60 -8.68
N LEU A 100 -13.38 5.58 -8.75
CA LEU A 100 -13.49 4.49 -9.73
C LEU A 100 -14.82 3.74 -9.60
N LEU A 101 -15.24 3.42 -8.36
CA LEU A 101 -16.53 2.78 -8.10
C LEU A 101 -17.70 3.66 -8.54
N LYS A 102 -17.68 4.95 -8.18
CA LYS A 102 -18.71 5.92 -8.61
C LYS A 102 -18.76 6.07 -10.13
N GLN A 103 -17.62 6.10 -10.80
CA GLN A 103 -17.55 6.19 -12.27
C GLN A 103 -18.10 4.93 -12.93
N ASN A 104 -17.75 3.74 -12.44
CA ASN A 104 -18.29 2.46 -12.93
C ASN A 104 -19.80 2.39 -12.76
N GLU A 105 -20.33 2.72 -11.58
CA GLU A 105 -21.77 2.74 -11.31
C GLU A 105 -22.50 3.71 -12.26
N ARG A 106 -21.92 4.90 -12.51
CA ARG A 106 -22.46 5.86 -13.49
C ARG A 106 -22.46 5.28 -14.90
N ARG A 107 -21.42 4.56 -15.29
CA ARG A 107 -21.30 3.92 -16.61
C ARG A 107 -22.33 2.80 -16.77
N GLU A 108 -22.50 1.96 -15.77
CA GLU A 108 -23.51 0.89 -15.74
C GLU A 108 -24.92 1.47 -15.81
N LYS A 109 -25.23 2.51 -15.03
CA LYS A 109 -26.53 3.21 -15.10
C LYS A 109 -26.80 3.82 -16.48
N LYS A 110 -25.78 4.34 -17.17
CA LYS A 110 -25.92 4.84 -18.54
C LYS A 110 -26.16 3.72 -19.55
N GLN A 111 -25.45 2.59 -19.43
CA GLN A 111 -25.63 1.43 -20.29
C GLN A 111 -27.01 0.77 -20.07
N ALA A 112 -27.48 0.67 -18.83
CA ALA A 112 -28.80 0.15 -18.52
C ALA A 112 -29.94 1.05 -19.04
N ARG A 113 -29.69 2.36 -19.19
CA ARG A 113 -30.65 3.32 -19.74
C ARG A 113 -30.59 3.44 -21.26
N ALA A 114 -29.51 3.00 -21.91
CA ALA A 114 -29.36 3.02 -23.36
C ALA A 114 -29.91 1.71 -23.95
N PRO A 115 -30.98 1.73 -24.77
CA PRO A 115 -31.42 0.54 -25.48
C PRO A 115 -30.30 0.04 -26.41
N GLY A 116 -30.07 -1.28 -26.37
CA GLY A 116 -28.88 -1.95 -26.87
C GLY A 116 -28.47 -1.58 -28.28
N ASP A 117 -27.39 -0.81 -28.38
CA ASP A 117 -26.68 -0.59 -29.62
C ASP A 117 -25.94 -1.89 -29.99
N LYS A 118 -26.05 -2.29 -31.26
CA LYS A 118 -25.40 -3.53 -31.73
C LYS A 118 -23.90 -3.29 -31.73
N LEU A 119 -23.19 -4.00 -30.85
CA LEU A 119 -21.73 -4.03 -30.85
C LEU A 119 -21.27 -4.69 -32.15
N ASP A 120 -20.75 -3.90 -33.09
CA ASP A 120 -20.11 -4.40 -34.30
C ASP A 120 -18.75 -4.99 -33.92
N PHE A 121 -18.70 -6.32 -33.81
CA PHE A 121 -17.45 -7.04 -33.61
C PHE A 121 -16.65 -7.03 -34.92
N VAL A 122 -15.48 -6.42 -34.90
CA VAL A 122 -14.53 -6.55 -36.01
C VAL A 122 -14.02 -8.00 -36.03
N PRO A 123 -14.21 -8.75 -37.12
CA PRO A 123 -13.66 -10.10 -37.21
C PRO A 123 -12.13 -10.03 -37.12
N ALA A 124 -11.52 -10.92 -36.35
CA ALA A 124 -10.08 -11.09 -36.37
C ALA A 124 -9.64 -11.29 -37.82
N LYS A 125 -8.65 -10.52 -38.28
CA LYS A 125 -8.09 -10.63 -39.63
C LYS A 125 -7.66 -12.08 -39.85
N SER A 126 -8.52 -12.86 -40.52
CA SER A 126 -8.28 -14.26 -40.80
C SER A 126 -7.00 -14.36 -41.62
N ALA A 127 -5.94 -14.89 -41.02
CA ALA A 127 -4.92 -15.57 -41.80
C ALA A 127 -5.64 -16.66 -42.59
N ALA A 128 -5.41 -16.68 -43.90
CA ALA A 128 -6.19 -17.42 -44.88
C ALA A 128 -6.43 -18.89 -44.51
N SER A 129 -7.68 -19.35 -44.58
CA SER A 129 -8.02 -20.76 -44.77
C SER A 129 -9.30 -20.90 -45.59
N THR A 130 -9.14 -21.57 -46.72
CA THR A 130 -10.01 -21.93 -47.87
C THR A 130 -11.44 -22.39 -47.52
N PRO A 131 -12.45 -22.20 -48.41
CA PRO A 131 -13.84 -22.57 -48.14
C PRO A 131 -14.07 -24.08 -48.32
N GLY A 132 -14.69 -24.69 -47.31
CA GLY A 132 -15.15 -26.07 -47.31
C GLY A 132 -16.38 -26.21 -46.43
N ASP A 133 -17.52 -26.37 -47.10
CA ASP A 133 -18.88 -26.65 -46.65
C ASP A 133 -19.03 -27.61 -45.45
N HIS A 134 -19.86 -27.25 -44.45
CA HIS A 134 -20.93 -28.10 -43.87
C HIS A 134 -21.70 -27.38 -42.73
N PRO A 135 -23.04 -27.32 -42.77
CA PRO A 135 -23.85 -26.77 -41.67
C PRO A 135 -23.95 -27.76 -40.50
N ARG A 136 -23.60 -27.28 -39.29
CA ARG A 136 -23.74 -28.02 -38.04
C ARG A 136 -25.23 -28.14 -37.68
N LYS A 137 -25.78 -29.36 -37.73
CA LYS A 137 -27.13 -29.66 -37.24
C LYS A 137 -27.20 -29.32 -35.74
N SER A 138 -28.07 -28.38 -35.39
CA SER A 138 -28.35 -28.01 -34.01
C SER A 138 -29.31 -29.01 -33.38
N LYS A 139 -29.20 -29.20 -32.07
CA LYS A 139 -29.87 -30.27 -31.30
C LYS A 139 -31.38 -30.02 -31.05
N PHE A 140 -32.01 -29.15 -31.85
CA PHE A 140 -33.41 -28.73 -31.67
C PHE A 140 -34.41 -29.49 -32.56
N ASP A 141 -33.93 -30.40 -33.42
CA ASP A 141 -34.75 -31.13 -34.41
C ASP A 141 -35.13 -32.56 -34.00
N LYS A 142 -35.21 -32.88 -32.70
CA LYS A 142 -35.77 -34.15 -32.22
C LYS A 142 -36.87 -33.90 -31.19
N ARG A 143 -38.11 -33.91 -31.69
CA ARG A 143 -39.28 -34.38 -30.93
C ARG A 143 -39.45 -35.87 -31.19
#